data_AF-A0A534WI11-F1
#
_entry.id   AF-A0A534WI11-F1
#
_cell.length_a   1.000
_cell.length_b   1.000
_cell.length_c   1.000
_cell.angle_alpha   90.00
_cell.angle_beta   90.00
_cell.angle_gamma   90.00
#
_symmetry.space_group_name_H-M   'P 1'
#
loop_
_entity.id
_entity.type
_entity.pdbx_description
1 polymer ?
#
loop_
_entity_poly.entity_id
_entity_poly.type
_entity_poly.pdbx_seq_one_letter_code
_entity_poly.pdbx_strand_id
1 'polypeptide(L)'
;MDETYERIESGGVNGNGNGAGPAGDTAPAAREHLGRLPAIIESLLLAAGAPVPLGQLVDALDGPGRAEVLAVLEALGAGYEREGRGLRLVHVAGGYQLRTPAEHGPWIRRLLRERPPRLSRPMLETLAIVAYRQPCTRMEVEAIRGVDVDAVLSNLLDRRLVRVVGRKDAPGRPLLYATTREFLEVFGLPDLDALPTLRELGNGAELLTAPDLAVSADGVKPVPRNGAGGDG
;
A
#
# COMPACT_ATOMS: atom_id res chain seq x y z
N MET A 1 43.67 40.59 58.92
CA MET A 1 42.22 40.38 59.09
C MET A 1 41.68 39.72 57.81
N ASP A 2 42.01 38.48 57.45
CA ASP A 2 42.58 37.35 58.21
C ASP A 2 41.75 36.92 59.42
N GLU A 3 41.00 35.84 59.24
CA GLU A 3 40.89 34.68 60.15
C GLU A 3 40.46 33.45 59.30
N THR A 4 40.71 32.22 59.78
CA THR A 4 40.80 31.00 58.94
C THR A 4 40.17 29.74 59.60
N TYR A 5 40.42 28.55 59.01
CA TYR A 5 39.91 27.17 59.32
C TYR A 5 38.57 26.80 58.62
N GLU A 6 38.56 25.83 57.69
CA GLU A 6 38.65 24.34 57.82
C GLU A 6 37.36 23.70 58.37
N ARG A 7 36.78 22.66 57.73
CA ARG A 7 37.18 21.22 57.69
C ARG A 7 37.19 20.59 59.10
N ILE A 8 36.71 19.37 59.34
CA ILE A 8 36.30 18.26 58.45
C ILE A 8 34.76 18.01 58.60
N GLU A 9 34.08 16.85 58.44
CA GLU A 9 34.44 15.44 58.16
C GLU A 9 33.40 14.76 57.22
N SER A 10 33.12 13.45 57.38
CA SER A 10 32.26 12.64 56.51
C SER A 10 31.33 11.70 57.28
N GLY A 11 30.13 11.44 56.77
CA GLY A 11 29.24 10.40 57.30
C GLY A 11 28.22 9.93 56.26
N GLY A 12 28.26 8.64 55.89
CA GLY A 12 27.37 8.06 54.89
C GLY A 12 26.39 7.05 55.49
N VAL A 13 25.16 7.01 54.94
CA VAL A 13 24.15 5.98 55.25
C VAL A 13 23.48 5.54 53.94
N ASN A 14 23.25 4.24 53.79
CA ASN A 14 22.73 3.65 52.55
C ASN A 14 21.23 3.91 52.36
N GLY A 15 20.84 4.36 51.17
CA GLY A 15 19.44 4.44 50.73
C GLY A 15 19.22 3.61 49.46
N ASN A 16 18.70 2.39 49.59
CA ASN A 16 18.45 1.49 48.47
C ASN A 16 17.19 1.88 47.68
N GLY A 17 17.25 3.01 46.97
CA GLY A 17 16.16 3.54 46.17
C GLY A 17 15.97 2.75 44.87
N ASN A 18 14.99 1.84 44.84
CA ASN A 18 14.62 1.08 43.64
C ASN A 18 14.02 2.01 42.58
N GLY A 19 14.87 2.51 41.68
CA GLY A 19 14.55 3.47 40.63
C GLY A 19 13.71 2.89 39.48
N ALA A 20 12.51 2.39 39.79
CA ALA A 20 11.50 2.13 38.78
C ALA A 20 11.17 3.45 38.06
N GLY A 21 11.52 3.56 36.78
CA GLY A 21 11.09 4.68 35.94
C GLY A 21 9.56 4.76 35.88
N PRO A 22 8.97 5.95 35.67
CA PRO A 22 7.53 6.16 35.75
C PRO A 22 6.79 5.47 34.58
N ALA A 23 6.48 4.19 34.76
CA ALA A 23 5.48 3.48 33.99
C ALA A 23 4.08 3.98 34.37
N GLY A 24 3.70 5.15 33.86
CA GLY A 24 2.43 5.78 34.18
C GLY A 24 2.05 6.97 33.29
N ASP A 25 0.81 6.89 32.79
CA ASP A 25 -0.10 8.02 32.48
C ASP A 25 -0.10 8.68 31.08
N THR A 26 -0.10 7.88 30.01
CA THR A 26 -0.68 8.28 28.70
C THR A 26 -2.17 7.94 28.55
N ALA A 27 -2.69 7.03 29.38
CA ALA A 27 -4.02 6.42 29.27
C ALA A 27 -5.26 7.35 29.34
N PRO A 28 -5.24 8.54 29.97
CA PRO A 28 -6.44 9.40 30.02
C PRO A 28 -6.78 10.03 28.66
N ALA A 29 -5.76 10.56 27.96
CA ALA A 29 -5.96 11.36 26.75
C ALA A 29 -6.51 10.55 25.57
N ALA A 30 -6.07 9.29 25.42
CA ALA A 30 -6.56 8.38 24.38
C ALA A 30 -8.07 8.12 24.49
N ARG A 31 -8.62 8.05 25.71
CA ARG A 31 -10.03 7.71 25.95
C ARG A 31 -11.01 8.86 25.68
N GLU A 32 -10.59 10.12 25.81
CA GLU A 32 -11.45 11.27 25.44
C GLU A 32 -11.76 11.28 23.93
N HIS A 33 -10.84 10.76 23.11
CA HIS A 33 -10.89 10.87 21.66
C HIS A 33 -11.83 9.86 20.98
N LEU A 34 -12.32 8.83 21.69
CA LEU A 34 -13.22 7.80 21.13
C LEU A 34 -14.50 8.41 20.50
N GLY A 35 -15.11 9.40 21.16
CA GLY A 35 -16.27 10.11 20.60
C GLY A 35 -15.98 11.01 19.39
N ARG A 36 -14.69 11.24 19.08
CA ARG A 36 -14.20 12.00 17.91
C ARG A 36 -13.53 11.10 16.86
N LEU A 37 -13.39 9.80 17.11
CA LEU A 37 -12.63 8.84 16.31
C LEU A 37 -12.93 8.89 14.79
N PRO A 38 -14.18 9.03 14.31
CA PRO A 38 -14.45 9.19 12.89
C PRO A 38 -13.85 10.45 12.28
N ALA A 39 -13.89 11.59 12.99
CA ALA A 39 -13.33 12.85 12.51
C ALA A 39 -11.79 12.85 12.54
N ILE A 40 -11.18 12.11 13.47
CA ILE A 40 -9.73 11.89 13.53
C ILE A 40 -9.27 11.05 12.34
N ILE A 41 -9.96 9.93 12.06
CA ILE A 41 -9.66 9.07 10.91
C ILE A 41 -9.88 9.81 9.58
N GLU A 42 -10.96 10.57 9.43
CA GLU A 42 -11.17 11.47 8.28
C GLU A 42 -9.98 12.44 8.11
N SER A 43 -9.55 13.09 9.19
CA SER A 43 -8.43 14.05 9.17
C SER A 43 -7.10 13.39 8.80
N LEU A 44 -6.80 12.20 9.34
CA LEU A 44 -5.59 11.43 9.02
C LEU A 44 -5.56 11.02 7.54
N LEU A 45 -6.68 10.52 7.01
CA LEU A 45 -6.78 10.09 5.61
C LEU A 45 -6.74 11.27 4.63
N LEU A 46 -7.31 12.42 5.01
CA LEU A 46 -7.26 13.65 4.23
C LEU A 46 -5.83 14.22 4.18
N ALA A 47 -5.12 14.22 5.32
CA ALA A 47 -3.76 14.71 5.43
C ALA A 47 -2.73 13.79 4.75
N ALA A 48 -2.94 12.47 4.76
CA ALA A 48 -2.04 11.51 4.15
C ALA A 48 -2.00 11.60 2.62
N GLY A 49 -3.12 11.93 1.97
CA GLY A 49 -3.25 12.06 0.50
C GLY A 49 -3.06 10.77 -0.31
N ALA A 50 -2.55 9.69 0.30
CA ALA A 50 -2.24 8.38 -0.28
C ALA A 50 -2.89 7.25 0.55
N PRO A 51 -2.94 5.99 0.07
CA PRO A 51 -3.63 4.92 0.78
C PRO A 51 -2.89 4.47 2.05
N VAL A 52 -3.52 4.64 3.21
CA VAL A 52 -2.96 4.33 4.53
C VAL A 52 -3.35 2.91 4.95
N PRO A 53 -2.41 1.99 5.20
CA PRO A 53 -2.72 0.65 5.71
C PRO A 53 -3.45 0.68 7.05
N LEU A 54 -4.38 -0.26 7.26
CA LEU A 54 -5.16 -0.33 8.50
C LEU A 54 -4.30 -0.55 9.77
N GLY A 55 -3.11 -1.16 9.65
CA GLY A 55 -2.12 -1.21 10.74
C GLY A 55 -1.68 0.21 11.13
N GLN A 56 -1.13 0.96 10.17
CA GLN A 56 -0.67 2.34 10.38
C GLN A 56 -1.77 3.28 10.93
N LEU A 57 -3.04 3.05 10.59
CA LEU A 57 -4.15 3.78 11.22
C LEU A 57 -4.31 3.41 12.70
N VAL A 58 -4.32 2.13 13.06
CA VAL A 58 -4.36 1.67 14.47
C VAL A 58 -3.16 2.22 15.25
N ASP A 59 -1.95 2.08 14.70
CA ASP A 59 -0.70 2.53 15.33
C ASP A 59 -0.70 4.05 15.60
N ALA A 60 -1.30 4.85 14.70
CA ALA A 60 -1.39 6.30 14.82
C ALA A 60 -2.52 6.79 15.75
N LEU A 61 -3.38 5.90 16.25
CA LEU A 61 -4.53 6.23 17.10
C LEU A 61 -4.35 5.88 18.58
N ASP A 62 -3.32 5.11 18.94
CA ASP A 62 -2.90 4.72 20.31
C ASP A 62 -4.08 4.41 21.26
N GLY A 63 -4.85 3.37 20.94
CA GLY A 63 -6.00 2.95 21.75
C GLY A 63 -7.00 2.03 21.07
N PRO A 64 -7.67 2.44 19.97
CA PRO A 64 -8.77 1.68 19.38
C PRO A 64 -8.26 0.44 18.63
N GLY A 65 -8.98 -0.67 18.78
CA GLY A 65 -8.58 -1.95 18.19
C GLY A 65 -8.79 -2.00 16.67
N ARG A 66 -8.09 -2.90 15.96
CA ARG A 66 -8.23 -3.08 14.50
C ARG A 66 -9.68 -3.22 14.02
N ALA A 67 -10.53 -3.94 14.77
CA ALA A 67 -11.95 -4.13 14.44
C ALA A 67 -12.78 -2.85 14.65
N GLU A 68 -12.42 -2.02 15.63
CA GLU A 68 -13.08 -0.74 15.92
C GLU A 68 -12.72 0.31 14.85
N VAL A 69 -11.43 0.43 14.50
CA VAL A 69 -10.97 1.29 13.39
C VAL A 69 -11.62 0.86 12.06
N LEU A 70 -11.75 -0.44 11.81
CA LEU A 70 -12.46 -0.96 10.63
C LEU A 70 -13.95 -0.57 10.63
N ALA A 71 -14.66 -0.77 11.73
CA ALA A 71 -16.08 -0.41 11.84
C ALA A 71 -16.31 1.11 11.67
N VAL A 72 -15.38 1.96 12.14
CA VAL A 72 -15.43 3.41 11.92
C VAL A 72 -15.16 3.77 10.45
N LEU A 73 -14.23 3.09 9.78
CA LEU A 73 -14.00 3.25 8.34
C LEU A 73 -15.24 2.87 7.51
N GLU A 74 -15.87 1.74 7.82
CA GLU A 74 -17.12 1.30 7.17
C GLU A 74 -18.25 2.33 7.37
N ALA A 75 -18.42 2.84 8.60
CA ALA A 75 -19.40 3.88 8.91
C ALA A 75 -19.12 5.22 8.21
N LEU A 76 -17.85 5.64 8.10
CA LEU A 76 -17.44 6.83 7.34
C LEU A 76 -17.75 6.67 5.84
N GLY A 77 -17.39 5.53 5.25
CA GLY A 77 -17.68 5.22 3.84
C GLY A 77 -19.17 5.30 3.52
N ALA A 78 -19.99 4.57 4.29
CA ALA A 78 -21.45 4.62 4.17
C ALA A 78 -22.04 6.02 4.43
N GLY A 79 -21.42 6.81 5.33
CA GLY A 79 -21.76 8.20 5.59
C GLY A 79 -21.58 9.10 4.37
N TYR A 80 -20.41 9.06 3.73
CA TYR A 80 -20.13 9.85 2.53
C TYR A 80 -21.08 9.54 1.37
N GLU A 81 -21.43 8.26 1.17
CA GLU A 81 -22.33 7.81 0.12
C GLU A 81 -23.77 8.22 0.38
N ARG A 82 -24.30 7.91 1.58
CA ARG A 82 -25.67 8.26 2.01
C ARG A 82 -25.95 9.76 1.93
N GLU A 83 -24.93 10.59 2.14
CA GLU A 83 -25.05 12.06 2.14
C GLU A 83 -24.60 12.72 0.84
N GLY A 84 -24.26 11.94 -0.19
CA GLY A 84 -23.86 12.48 -1.51
C GLY A 84 -22.65 13.40 -1.45
N ARG A 85 -21.71 13.17 -0.52
CA ARG A 85 -20.59 14.09 -0.24
C ARG A 85 -19.62 14.17 -1.42
N GLY A 86 -18.80 15.23 -1.44
CA GLY A 86 -17.75 15.45 -2.45
C GLY A 86 -16.54 14.51 -2.34
N LEU A 87 -16.53 13.59 -1.37
CA LEU A 87 -15.51 12.57 -1.11
C LEU A 87 -16.15 11.18 -1.07
N ARG A 88 -15.31 10.15 -1.23
CA ARG A 88 -15.59 8.75 -0.92
C ARG A 88 -14.37 8.18 -0.20
N LEU A 89 -14.62 7.28 0.75
CA LEU A 89 -13.59 6.39 1.27
C LEU A 89 -13.44 5.21 0.28
N VAL A 90 -12.21 4.87 -0.08
CA VAL A 90 -11.91 3.67 -0.89
C VAL A 90 -10.84 2.82 -0.19
N HIS A 91 -10.94 1.50 -0.34
CA HIS A 91 -9.87 0.56 0.01
C HIS A 91 -9.11 0.19 -1.27
N VAL A 92 -7.82 0.54 -1.33
CA VAL A 92 -6.98 0.48 -2.53
C VAL A 92 -5.52 0.26 -2.13
N ALA A 93 -4.81 -0.59 -2.86
CA ALA A 93 -3.39 -0.90 -2.64
C ALA A 93 -3.01 -1.28 -1.18
N GLY A 94 -3.88 -2.02 -0.50
CA GLY A 94 -3.72 -2.46 0.89
C GLY A 94 -3.91 -1.35 1.93
N GLY A 95 -4.57 -0.25 1.59
CA GLY A 95 -4.85 0.85 2.50
C GLY A 95 -6.13 1.61 2.17
N TYR A 96 -6.54 2.50 3.07
CA TYR A 96 -7.72 3.34 2.93
C TYR A 96 -7.30 4.74 2.45
N GLN A 97 -8.10 5.34 1.57
CA GLN A 97 -7.83 6.69 1.04
C GLN A 97 -9.14 7.44 0.84
N LEU A 98 -9.14 8.76 1.08
CA LEU A 98 -10.21 9.64 0.62
C LEU A 98 -9.94 10.04 -0.84
N ARG A 99 -10.91 9.78 -1.74
CA ARG A 99 -10.87 10.19 -3.15
C ARG A 99 -12.13 10.97 -3.51
N THR A 100 -12.06 11.82 -4.52
CA THR A 100 -13.25 12.45 -5.10
C THR A 100 -14.05 11.43 -5.93
N PRO A 101 -15.41 11.46 -5.91
CA PRO A 101 -16.25 10.67 -6.81
C PRO A 101 -15.84 10.78 -8.28
N ALA A 102 -15.85 9.65 -9.01
CA ALA A 102 -15.46 9.61 -10.43
C ALA A 102 -16.35 10.49 -11.32
N GLU A 103 -17.63 10.63 -10.96
CA GLU A 103 -18.61 11.53 -11.57
C GLU A 103 -18.16 13.00 -11.57
N HIS A 104 -17.44 13.47 -10.54
CA HIS A 104 -16.90 14.83 -10.46
C HIS A 104 -15.65 15.06 -11.34
N GLY A 105 -15.08 13.99 -11.90
CA GLY A 105 -13.86 14.03 -12.72
C GLY A 105 -13.83 15.06 -13.88
N PRO A 106 -14.93 15.33 -14.62
CA PRO A 106 -14.95 16.36 -15.65
C PRO A 106 -14.67 17.77 -15.13
N TRP A 107 -15.23 18.13 -13.96
CA TRP A 107 -15.03 19.42 -13.32
C TRP A 107 -13.62 19.54 -12.73
N ILE A 108 -13.12 18.48 -12.07
CA ILE A 108 -11.77 18.45 -11.49
C ILE A 108 -10.71 18.62 -12.57
N ARG A 109 -10.81 17.91 -13.71
CA ARG A 109 -9.90 18.08 -14.86
C ARG A 109 -9.97 19.48 -15.48
N ARG A 110 -11.15 20.12 -15.46
CA ARG A 110 -11.30 21.51 -15.92
C ARG A 110 -10.63 22.52 -14.97
N LEU A 111 -10.68 22.27 -13.66
CA LEU A 111 -10.05 23.10 -12.63
C LEU A 111 -8.51 22.99 -12.69
N LEU A 112 -7.98 21.77 -12.61
CA LEU A 112 -6.54 21.51 -12.60
C LEU A 112 -5.86 21.79 -13.96
N ARG A 113 -6.65 21.80 -15.05
CA ARG A 113 -6.19 21.90 -16.47
C ARG A 113 -5.32 20.72 -16.94
N GLU A 114 -4.98 19.80 -16.05
CA GLU A 114 -4.21 18.61 -16.34
C GLU A 114 -5.02 17.55 -17.12
N ARG A 115 -4.30 16.83 -17.98
CA ARG A 115 -4.76 15.58 -18.57
C ARG A 115 -3.83 14.46 -18.08
N PRO A 116 -4.30 13.52 -17.24
CA PRO A 116 -3.44 12.43 -16.78
C PRO A 116 -2.91 11.63 -17.99
N PRO A 117 -1.62 11.23 -17.98
CA PRO A 117 -0.96 10.65 -19.14
C PRO A 117 -1.57 9.29 -19.48
N ARG A 118 -2.33 9.23 -20.58
CA ARG A 118 -3.04 8.01 -21.00
C ARG A 118 -2.06 6.85 -21.20
N LEU A 119 -2.47 5.65 -20.82
CA LEU A 119 -1.83 4.42 -21.26
C LEU A 119 -2.34 4.12 -22.67
N SER A 120 -1.43 3.81 -23.61
CA SER A 120 -1.82 3.40 -24.96
C SER A 120 -2.32 1.95 -24.95
N ARG A 121 -3.04 1.54 -26.00
CA ARG A 121 -3.50 0.14 -26.12
C ARG A 121 -2.34 -0.87 -26.01
N PRO A 122 -1.20 -0.71 -26.71
CA PRO A 122 -0.03 -1.57 -26.51
C PRO A 122 0.52 -1.58 -25.08
N MET A 123 0.48 -0.46 -24.34
CA MET A 123 0.88 -0.43 -22.93
C MET A 123 -0.06 -1.22 -22.03
N LEU A 124 -1.38 -1.06 -22.21
CA LEU A 124 -2.38 -1.79 -21.43
C LEU A 124 -2.30 -3.29 -21.68
N GLU A 125 -2.11 -3.70 -22.94
CA GLU A 125 -1.95 -5.10 -23.34
C GLU A 125 -0.67 -5.73 -22.74
N THR A 126 0.46 -5.01 -22.73
CA THR A 126 1.70 -5.47 -22.06
C THR A 126 1.56 -5.50 -20.53
N LEU A 127 0.95 -4.48 -19.94
CA LEU A 127 0.76 -4.36 -18.49
C LEU A 127 -0.18 -5.46 -17.95
N ALA A 128 -1.22 -5.82 -18.71
CA ALA A 128 -2.09 -6.95 -18.38
C ALA A 128 -1.32 -8.28 -18.33
N ILE A 129 -0.46 -8.56 -19.31
CA ILE A 129 0.38 -9.77 -19.29
C ILE A 129 1.28 -9.80 -18.06
N VAL A 130 1.94 -8.68 -17.72
CA VAL A 130 2.76 -8.60 -16.50
C VAL A 130 1.89 -8.82 -15.25
N ALA A 131 0.71 -8.21 -15.16
CA ALA A 131 -0.19 -8.38 -14.01
C ALA A 131 -0.63 -9.85 -13.79
N TYR A 132 -0.94 -10.58 -14.88
CA TYR A 132 -1.42 -11.97 -14.83
C TYR A 132 -0.33 -13.05 -14.94
N ARG A 133 0.94 -12.69 -15.17
CA ARG A 133 2.07 -13.65 -15.34
C ARG A 133 3.31 -13.33 -14.50
N GLN A 134 3.29 -12.27 -13.71
CA GLN A 134 4.38 -11.95 -12.78
C GLN A 134 4.69 -13.10 -11.80
N PRO A 135 5.98 -13.35 -11.47
CA PRO A 135 7.16 -12.70 -12.03
C PRO A 135 7.52 -13.26 -13.42
N CYS A 136 7.56 -12.40 -14.46
CA CYS A 136 7.83 -12.79 -15.84
C CYS A 136 9.02 -12.03 -16.46
N THR A 137 9.65 -12.58 -17.49
CA THR A 137 10.75 -11.95 -18.24
C THR A 137 10.24 -11.21 -19.48
N ARG A 138 11.06 -10.31 -20.06
CA ARG A 138 10.73 -9.63 -21.33
C ARG A 138 10.38 -10.62 -22.44
N MET A 139 11.16 -11.69 -22.60
CA MET A 139 10.96 -12.70 -23.65
C MET A 139 9.63 -13.46 -23.50
N GLU A 140 9.19 -13.74 -22.27
CA GLU A 140 7.89 -14.39 -22.03
C GLU A 140 6.73 -13.43 -22.37
N VAL A 141 6.89 -12.13 -22.13
CA VAL A 141 5.90 -11.12 -22.53
C VAL A 141 5.86 -10.94 -24.06
N GLU A 142 7.01 -10.97 -24.73
CA GLU A 142 7.11 -10.86 -26.20
C GLU A 142 6.54 -12.08 -26.91
N ALA A 143 6.81 -13.29 -26.41
CA ALA A 143 6.22 -14.53 -26.92
C ALA A 143 4.68 -14.51 -26.88
N ILE A 144 4.11 -13.86 -25.86
CA ILE A 144 2.65 -13.67 -25.72
C ILE A 144 2.14 -12.53 -26.61
N ARG A 145 2.92 -11.44 -26.78
CA ARG A 145 2.53 -10.27 -27.60
C ARG A 145 2.72 -10.43 -29.11
N GLY A 146 3.62 -11.31 -29.55
CA GLY A 146 4.01 -11.48 -30.95
C GLY A 146 4.79 -10.30 -31.55
N VAL A 147 5.22 -9.34 -30.72
CA VAL A 147 5.95 -8.11 -31.10
C VAL A 147 6.96 -7.72 -30.01
N ASP A 148 7.94 -6.90 -30.36
CA ASP A 148 8.85 -6.25 -29.39
C ASP A 148 8.07 -5.45 -28.34
N VAL A 149 8.53 -5.51 -27.08
CA VAL A 149 7.94 -4.75 -25.97
C VAL A 149 8.96 -3.93 -25.18
N ASP A 150 10.20 -3.79 -25.62
CA ASP A 150 11.28 -3.21 -24.80
C ASP A 150 10.99 -1.74 -24.46
N ALA A 151 10.65 -0.94 -25.47
CA ALA A 151 10.19 0.45 -25.28
C ALA A 151 8.89 0.56 -24.46
N VAL A 152 8.03 -0.47 -24.49
CA VAL A 152 6.77 -0.51 -23.75
C VAL A 152 7.00 -0.82 -22.27
N LEU A 153 7.85 -1.81 -21.97
CA LEU A 153 8.28 -2.12 -20.61
C LEU A 153 9.07 -0.96 -20.00
N SER A 154 9.96 -0.34 -20.77
CA SER A 154 10.68 0.87 -20.36
C SER A 154 9.70 1.97 -19.90
N ASN A 155 8.70 2.30 -20.73
CA ASN A 155 7.72 3.32 -20.34
C ASN A 155 6.75 2.89 -19.21
N LEU A 156 6.62 1.60 -18.91
CA LEU A 156 5.89 1.09 -17.74
C LEU A 156 6.74 1.12 -16.46
N LEU A 157 8.07 0.99 -16.57
CA LEU A 157 9.03 1.23 -15.48
C LEU A 157 9.10 2.73 -15.14
N ASP A 158 9.21 3.61 -16.14
CA ASP A 158 9.25 5.07 -15.96
C ASP A 158 8.03 5.59 -15.18
N ARG A 159 6.85 5.05 -15.51
CA ARG A 159 5.57 5.37 -14.84
C ARG A 159 5.36 4.60 -13.54
N ARG A 160 6.35 3.81 -13.08
CA ARG A 160 6.32 2.98 -11.87
C ARG A 160 5.10 2.03 -11.81
N LEU A 161 4.55 1.62 -12.94
CA LEU A 161 3.46 0.62 -13.02
C LEU A 161 4.00 -0.81 -13.03
N VAL A 162 5.23 -0.97 -13.53
CA VAL A 162 6.03 -2.19 -13.48
C VAL A 162 7.33 -1.89 -12.72
N ARG A 163 7.92 -2.92 -12.12
CA ARG A 163 9.24 -2.90 -11.47
C ARG A 163 9.99 -4.19 -11.78
N VAL A 164 11.31 -4.15 -11.61
CA VAL A 164 12.14 -5.37 -11.58
C VAL A 164 12.05 -5.98 -10.17
N VAL A 165 11.84 -7.29 -10.08
CA VAL A 165 11.82 -8.07 -8.82
C VAL A 165 13.02 -8.99 -8.64
N GLY A 166 13.82 -9.19 -9.69
CA GLY A 166 15.02 -10.03 -9.64
C GLY A 166 15.48 -10.44 -11.03
N ARG A 167 16.12 -11.60 -11.12
CA ARG A 167 16.51 -12.26 -12.37
C ARG A 167 16.08 -13.72 -12.36
N LYS A 168 15.66 -14.25 -13.51
CA LYS A 168 15.35 -15.68 -13.66
C LYS A 168 16.65 -16.47 -13.63
N ASP A 169 16.66 -17.62 -12.96
CA ASP A 169 17.80 -18.52 -12.98
C ASP A 169 17.74 -19.38 -14.25
N ALA A 170 18.28 -18.81 -15.32
CA ALA A 170 18.24 -19.32 -16.69
C ALA A 170 19.42 -18.72 -17.48
N PRO A 171 19.79 -19.28 -18.65
CA PRO A 171 20.80 -18.70 -19.54
C PRO A 171 20.57 -17.20 -19.81
N GLY A 172 21.63 -16.40 -19.72
CA GLY A 172 21.56 -14.93 -19.83
C GLY A 172 21.04 -14.19 -18.58
N ARG A 173 20.50 -14.90 -17.58
CA ARG A 173 19.93 -14.36 -16.32
C ARG A 173 19.02 -13.13 -16.54
N PRO A 174 17.96 -13.26 -17.36
CA PRO A 174 17.08 -12.14 -17.74
C PRO A 174 16.36 -11.54 -16.53
N LEU A 175 16.03 -10.26 -16.61
CA LEU A 175 15.27 -9.54 -15.58
C LEU A 175 13.87 -10.13 -15.42
N LEU A 176 13.40 -10.22 -14.18
CA LEU A 176 12.01 -10.55 -13.83
C LEU A 176 11.25 -9.27 -13.48
N TYR A 177 10.06 -9.12 -14.07
CA TYR A 177 9.17 -7.99 -13.95
C TYR A 177 7.92 -8.36 -13.16
N ALA A 178 7.40 -7.39 -12.41
CA ALA A 178 6.16 -7.48 -11.63
C ALA A 178 5.48 -6.11 -11.58
N THR A 179 4.21 -6.05 -11.22
CA THR A 179 3.52 -4.78 -10.96
C THR A 179 3.91 -4.18 -9.60
N THR A 180 3.39 -2.98 -9.33
CA THR A 180 3.74 -2.15 -8.16
C THR A 180 2.51 -1.82 -7.30
N ARG A 181 2.73 -1.13 -6.18
CA ARG A 181 1.65 -0.50 -5.41
C ARG A 181 0.91 0.55 -6.26
N GLU A 182 1.65 1.37 -7.02
CA GLU A 182 1.06 2.43 -7.86
C GLU A 182 0.21 1.89 -9.02
N PHE A 183 0.50 0.67 -9.52
CA PHE A 183 -0.43 -0.06 -10.39
C PHE A 183 -1.79 -0.30 -9.70
N LEU A 184 -1.80 -0.83 -8.47
CA LEU A 184 -3.04 -1.03 -7.72
C LEU A 184 -3.78 0.30 -7.49
N GLU A 185 -3.05 1.38 -7.18
CA GLU A 185 -3.62 2.71 -6.94
C GLU A 185 -4.25 3.35 -8.19
N VAL A 186 -3.64 3.15 -9.36
CA VAL A 186 -4.12 3.65 -10.67
C VAL A 186 -5.30 2.85 -11.19
N PHE A 187 -5.32 1.53 -10.98
CA PHE A 187 -6.42 0.66 -11.41
C PHE A 187 -7.54 0.50 -10.36
N GLY A 188 -7.38 1.08 -9.16
CA GLY A 188 -8.40 1.10 -8.10
C GLY A 188 -8.56 -0.24 -7.38
N LEU A 189 -7.54 -1.09 -7.39
CA LEU A 189 -7.55 -2.43 -6.83
C LEU A 189 -7.06 -2.41 -5.37
N PRO A 190 -7.67 -3.16 -4.43
CA PRO A 190 -7.11 -3.33 -3.09
C PRO A 190 -5.80 -4.12 -3.12
N ASP A 191 -5.70 -5.14 -3.97
CA ASP A 191 -4.59 -6.07 -4.06
C ASP A 191 -4.60 -6.76 -5.45
N LEU A 192 -3.76 -7.79 -5.63
CA LEU A 192 -3.66 -8.53 -6.89
C LEU A 192 -4.68 -9.68 -7.01
N ASP A 193 -5.27 -10.15 -5.92
CA ASP A 193 -6.29 -11.19 -5.94
C ASP A 193 -7.66 -10.61 -6.38
N ALA A 194 -7.84 -9.28 -6.27
CA ALA A 194 -8.95 -8.52 -6.85
C ALA A 194 -8.84 -8.28 -8.38
N LEU A 195 -7.86 -8.85 -9.08
CA LEU A 195 -7.83 -8.84 -10.55
C LEU A 195 -8.92 -9.78 -11.11
N PRO A 196 -9.70 -9.36 -12.13
CA PRO A 196 -10.70 -10.22 -12.78
C PRO A 196 -10.11 -11.55 -13.24
N THR A 197 -10.84 -12.65 -13.07
CA THR A 197 -10.34 -13.95 -13.54
C THR A 197 -10.27 -13.98 -15.07
N LEU A 198 -9.43 -14.87 -15.63
CA LEU A 198 -9.33 -15.04 -17.09
C LEU A 198 -10.68 -15.37 -17.76
N ARG A 199 -11.66 -15.88 -16.99
CA ARG A 199 -13.03 -16.15 -17.46
C ARG A 199 -13.90 -14.89 -17.54
N GLU A 200 -13.64 -13.88 -16.73
CA GLU A 200 -14.36 -12.59 -16.73
C GLU A 200 -13.85 -11.62 -17.79
N LEU A 201 -12.61 -11.78 -18.27
CA LEU A 201 -11.99 -10.88 -19.25
C LEU A 201 -12.59 -10.95 -20.67
N GLY A 202 -13.44 -11.94 -20.97
CA GLY A 202 -14.06 -12.13 -22.29
C GLY A 202 -13.00 -12.18 -23.40
N ASN A 203 -13.20 -11.40 -24.48
CA ASN A 203 -12.25 -11.27 -25.59
C ASN A 203 -10.85 -10.78 -25.16
N GLY A 204 -10.70 -10.19 -23.96
CA GLY A 204 -9.39 -9.83 -23.39
C GLY A 204 -8.56 -11.04 -22.94
N ALA A 205 -9.19 -12.21 -22.73
CA ALA A 205 -8.51 -13.44 -22.33
C ALA A 205 -7.62 -14.03 -23.44
N GLU A 206 -7.99 -13.82 -24.71
CA GLU A 206 -7.28 -14.36 -25.89
C GLU A 206 -5.80 -13.95 -25.92
N LEU A 207 -5.53 -12.68 -25.55
CA LEU A 207 -4.18 -12.12 -25.41
C LEU A 207 -3.34 -12.83 -24.34
N LEU A 208 -3.97 -13.47 -23.36
CA LEU A 208 -3.31 -14.14 -22.24
C LEU A 208 -3.15 -15.65 -22.49
N THR A 209 -3.76 -16.20 -23.55
CA THR A 209 -3.71 -17.61 -23.94
C THR A 209 -2.81 -17.85 -25.16
N ALA A 210 -1.54 -17.46 -25.06
CA ALA A 210 -0.52 -17.95 -25.99
C ALA A 210 -0.22 -19.44 -25.71
N PRO A 211 0.10 -20.24 -26.74
CA PRO A 211 0.27 -21.69 -26.60
C PRO A 211 1.61 -22.09 -25.96
N ASP A 212 1.49 -23.07 -25.07
CA ASP A 212 2.49 -24.04 -24.59
C ASP A 212 3.99 -23.72 -24.81
N LEU A 213 4.61 -23.11 -23.80
CA LEU A 213 6.00 -23.35 -23.48
C LEU A 213 6.07 -24.12 -22.17
N ALA A 214 6.16 -25.45 -22.27
CA ALA A 214 6.36 -26.37 -21.16
C ALA A 214 7.73 -26.16 -20.47
N VAL A 215 7.82 -25.12 -19.63
CA VAL A 215 8.88 -24.98 -18.64
C VAL A 215 8.65 -26.03 -17.57
N SER A 216 9.59 -26.95 -17.40
CA SER A 216 9.50 -28.07 -16.43
C SER A 216 9.10 -27.58 -15.05
N ALA A 217 8.15 -28.29 -14.43
CA ALA A 217 7.55 -27.92 -13.15
C ALA A 217 8.44 -28.25 -11.93
N ASP A 218 9.73 -27.93 -12.02
CA ASP A 218 10.74 -28.12 -10.98
C ASP A 218 11.32 -26.77 -10.53
N GLY A 219 11.22 -26.46 -9.24
CA GLY A 219 11.98 -25.39 -8.58
C GLY A 219 11.21 -24.12 -8.21
N VAL A 220 10.19 -23.70 -8.97
CA VAL A 220 9.40 -22.50 -8.61
C VAL A 220 8.41 -22.84 -7.49
N LYS A 221 8.87 -22.75 -6.24
CA LYS A 221 7.94 -22.63 -5.10
C LYS A 221 7.04 -21.42 -5.32
N PRO A 222 5.72 -21.52 -5.13
CA PRO A 222 4.86 -20.34 -5.15
C PRO A 222 5.34 -19.37 -4.06
N VAL A 223 5.43 -18.08 -4.41
CA VAL A 223 5.60 -17.03 -3.40
C VAL A 223 4.44 -17.18 -2.41
N PRO A 224 4.70 -17.23 -1.09
CA PRO A 224 3.64 -17.43 -0.12
C PRO A 224 2.58 -16.33 -0.29
N ARG A 225 1.32 -16.75 -0.44
CA ARG A 225 0.17 -15.89 -0.20
C ARG A 225 0.21 -15.52 1.28
N ASN A 226 0.81 -14.38 1.61
CA ASN A 226 0.91 -13.92 2.99
C ASN A 226 -0.49 -13.59 3.51
N GLY A 227 -1.13 -14.56 4.15
CA GLY A 227 -2.22 -14.30 5.07
C GLY A 227 -1.72 -13.39 6.19
N ALA A 228 -2.54 -12.41 6.58
CA ALA A 228 -2.21 -11.55 7.69
C ALA A 228 -2.33 -12.32 9.03
N GLY A 229 -1.26 -12.36 9.81
CA GLY A 229 -1.29 -12.87 11.18
C GLY A 229 0.09 -13.17 11.77
N GLY A 230 0.27 -12.90 13.06
CA GLY A 230 1.34 -13.45 13.89
C GLY A 230 2.54 -12.54 14.15
N ASP A 231 2.42 -11.76 15.23
CA ASP A 231 3.41 -11.52 16.30
C ASP A 231 4.84 -11.05 15.97
N GLY A 232 5.28 -10.01 16.72
CA GLY A 232 6.59 -9.36 16.64
C GLY A 232 6.63 -8.10 17.48
#